data_AF-A0A2M8C2Q8-F1
#
_entry.id   AF-A0A2M8C2Q8-F1
#
_cell.length_a   1.000
_cell.length_b   1.000
_cell.length_c   1.000
_cell.angle_alpha   90.00
_cell.angle_beta   90.00
_cell.angle_gamma   90.00
#
_symmetry.space_group_name_H-M   'P 1'
#
loop_
_entity.id
_entity.type
_entity.pdbx_description
1 polymer ?
#
loop_
_entity_poly.entity_id
_entity_poly.type
_entity_poly.pdbx_seq_one_letter_code
_entity_poly.pdbx_strand_id
1 'polypeptide(L)' 'KLQALSLNPRPRGVTKLKGKESEGWRLRIGDYRLLYQIDDKDNVVRIYRIKHRREVYH' A
#
# COMPACT_ATOMS: atom_id res chain seq x y z
N LYS A 1 -0.94 -4.78 -12.28
CA LYS A 1 -1.48 -4.75 -10.89
C LYS A 1 -1.15 -3.47 -10.14
N LEU A 2 0.07 -2.93 -10.19
CA LEU A 2 0.38 -1.63 -9.55
C LEU A 2 -0.41 -0.47 -10.19
N GLN A 3 -0.58 -0.48 -11.52
CA GLN A 3 -1.41 0.46 -12.29
C GLN A 3 -2.86 0.55 -11.80
N ALA A 4 -3.38 -0.48 -11.12
CA ALA A 4 -4.73 -0.45 -10.58
C ALA A 4 -4.88 0.60 -9.46
N LEU A 5 -3.79 0.96 -8.77
CA LEU A 5 -3.79 2.02 -7.76
C LEU A 5 -4.04 3.42 -8.38
N SER A 6 -3.68 3.62 -9.65
CA SER A 6 -3.95 4.87 -10.37
C SER A 6 -5.43 5.04 -10.72
N LEU A 7 -6.16 3.93 -10.91
CA LEU A 7 -7.59 3.92 -11.24
C LEU A 7 -8.47 3.84 -10.00
N ASN A 8 -8.04 3.07 -9.01
CA ASN A 8 -8.68 2.95 -7.72
C ASN A 8 -7.59 2.83 -6.65
N PRO A 9 -7.31 3.90 -5.88
CA PRO A 9 -6.26 3.89 -4.87
C PRO A 9 -6.62 3.03 -3.64
N ARG A 10 -7.88 2.59 -3.50
CA ARG A 10 -8.39 1.74 -2.41
C ARG A 10 -9.07 0.49 -2.97
N PRO A 11 -8.34 -0.40 -3.69
CA PRO A 11 -8.95 -1.61 -4.24
C PRO A 11 -9.40 -2.57 -3.14
N ARG A 12 -10.22 -3.57 -3.48
CA ARG A 12 -10.61 -4.62 -2.53
C ARG A 12 -9.37 -5.35 -1.98
N GLY A 13 -9.37 -5.61 -0.68
CA GLY A 13 -8.27 -6.31 0.01
C GLY A 13 -7.17 -5.41 0.56
N VAL A 14 -7.33 -4.08 0.52
CA VAL A 14 -6.46 -3.15 1.23
C VAL A 14 -6.81 -3.13 2.71
N THR A 15 -5.79 -3.15 3.57
CA THR A 15 -5.95 -2.92 5.01
C THR A 15 -5.43 -1.53 5.38
N LYS A 16 -6.23 -0.71 6.09
CA LYS A 16 -5.74 0.54 6.69
C LYS A 16 -4.80 0.19 7.84
N LEU A 17 -3.60 0.78 7.86
CA LEU A 17 -2.71 0.69 9.01
C LEU A 17 -3.23 1.63 10.11
N LYS A 18 -3.16 1.18 11.37
CA LYS A 18 -3.48 2.00 12.54
C LYS A 18 -2.17 2.35 13.25
N GLY A 19 -1.90 3.64 13.43
CA GLY A 19 -0.75 4.15 14.16
C GLY A 19 -0.69 5.68 14.13
N LYS A 20 -0.17 6.30 15.20
CA LYS A 20 -0.06 7.77 15.33
C LYS A 20 0.76 8.43 14.22
N GLU A 21 1.69 7.68 13.61
CA GLU A 21 2.62 8.18 12.57
C GLU A 21 2.40 7.54 11.19
N SER A 22 1.45 6.61 11.07
CA SER A 22 1.28 5.77 9.88
C SER A 22 -0.16 5.74 9.41
N GLU A 23 -0.65 6.91 8.98
CA GLU A 23 -1.79 6.97 8.08
C GLU A 23 -1.37 6.38 6.73
N GLY A 24 -1.59 5.08 6.56
CA GLY A 24 -1.17 4.36 5.37
C GLY A 24 -2.03 3.14 5.12
N TRP A 25 -1.81 2.54 3.96
CA TRP A 25 -2.56 1.42 3.44
C TRP A 25 -1.60 0.29 3.09
N ARG A 26 -2.02 -0.93 3.38
CA ARG A 26 -1.30 -2.15 3.02
C ARG A 26 -2.08 -2.90 1.96
N LEU A 27 -1.44 -3.20 0.83
CA LEU A 27 -2.00 -4.02 -0.25
C LEU A 27 -1.15 -5.26 -0.49
N ARG A 28 -1.81 -6.41 -0.70
CA ARG A 28 -1.17 -7.64 -1.13
C ARG A 28 -1.19 -7.72 -2.67
N ILE A 29 -0.01 -7.85 -3.27
CA ILE A 29 0.15 -8.06 -4.72
C ILE A 29 0.98 -9.32 -4.92
N GLY A 30 0.30 -10.47 -5.10
CA GLY A 30 0.97 -11.76 -5.21
C GLY A 30 1.79 -12.08 -3.95
N ASP A 31 3.12 -12.19 -4.13
CA ASP A 31 4.08 -12.43 -3.06
C ASP A 31 4.63 -11.15 -2.41
N TYR A 32 4.19 -9.96 -2.84
CA TYR A 32 4.63 -8.70 -2.26
C TYR A 32 3.58 -8.07 -1.34
N ARG A 33 4.07 -7.39 -0.29
CA ARG A 33 3.30 -6.45 0.53
C ARG A 33 3.74 -5.04 0.16
N LEU A 34 2.78 -4.22 -0.23
CA LEU A 34 2.95 -2.82 -0.56
C LEU A 34 2.43 -1.96 0.60
N LEU A 35 3.23 -0.99 1.05
CA LEU A 35 2.78 0.07 1.95
C LEU A 35 2.78 1.39 1.19
N TYR A 36 1.65 2.07 1.24
CA TYR A 36 1.45 3.31 0.51
C TYR A 36 0.54 4.27 1.27
N GLN A 37 0.61 5.55 0.92
CA GLN A 37 -0.28 6.59 1.41
C GLN A 37 -1.06 7.17 0.25
N ILE A 38 -2.24 7.69 0.55
CA ILE A 38 -3.10 8.38 -0.42
C ILE A 38 -3.21 9.81 0.07
N ASP A 39 -2.81 10.75 -0.77
CA ASP A 39 -3.04 12.16 -0.60
C ASP A 39 -4.27 12.52 -1.43
N ASP A 40 -5.45 12.55 -0.80
CA ASP A 40 -6.70 12.84 -1.52
C ASP A 40 -6.77 14.31 -1.98
N LYS A 41 -5.96 15.22 -1.41
CA LYS A 41 -5.93 16.63 -1.84
C LYS A 41 -5.19 16.79 -3.16
N ASP A 42 -4.03 16.15 -3.26
CA ASP A 42 -3.17 16.25 -4.44
C ASP A 42 -3.43 15.13 -5.47
N ASN A 43 -4.35 14.19 -5.18
CA ASN A 43 -4.58 12.96 -5.97
C ASN A 43 -3.30 12.13 -6.17
N VAL A 44 -2.43 12.08 -5.15
CA VAL A 44 -1.14 11.38 -5.23
C VAL A 44 -1.17 10.10 -4.40
N VAL A 45 -0.67 9.01 -4.98
CA VAL A 45 -0.39 7.76 -4.26
C VAL A 45 1.12 7.64 -4.04
N ARG A 46 1.56 7.70 -2.78
CA ARG A 46 2.98 7.57 -2.41
C ARG A 46 3.27 6.17 -1.90
N ILE A 47 4.06 5.39 -2.64
CA ILE A 47 4.50 4.06 -2.21
C ILE A 47 5.85 4.22 -1.50
N TYR A 48 5.91 3.91 -0.20
CA TYR A 48 7.11 4.11 0.60
C TYR A 48 7.79 2.80 1.00
N ARG A 49 7.11 1.65 0.87
CA ARG A 49 7.75 0.35 1.13
C ARG A 49 7.15 -0.76 0.28
N ILE A 50 8.03 -1.57 -0.30
CA ILE A 50 7.70 -2.83 -0.97
C ILE A 50 8.50 -3.92 -0.27
N LYS A 51 7.82 -4.97 0.23
CA LYS A 51 8.48 -6.09 0.90
C LYS A 51 8.04 -7.40 0.27
N HIS A 52 9.00 -8.26 -0.09
CA HIS A 52 8.69 -9.62 -0.52
C HIS A 52 8.26 -10.47 0.69
N ARG A 53 7.26 -11.35 0.52
CA ARG A 53 6.71 -12.15 1.62
C ARG A 53 7.74 -13.12 2.17
N ARG A 54 8.69 -13.59 1.35
CA ARG A 54 9.78 -14.46 1.80
C ARG A 54 10.83 -13.74 2.65
N GLU A 55 11.02 -12.43 2.47
CA GLU A 55 11.98 -11.63 3.25
C GLU A 55 11.45 -11.21 4.65
N VAL A 56 10.32 -11.77 5.09
CA VAL A 56 9.80 -11.55 6.45
C VAL A 56 10.43 -12.52 7.45
N TYR A 57 11.15 -13.54 6.98
CA TYR A 57 11.90 -14.48 7.81
C TYR A 57 13.32 -14.65 7.28
N HIS A 58 14.17 -13.64 7.52
CA HIS A 58 15.60 -13.87 7.72
C HIS A 58 16.12 -12.79 8.66
#